data_AF-A0A7S3UM36-F1
#
_entry.id   AF-A0A7S3UM36-F1
#
_cell.length_a   1.000
_cell.length_b   1.000
_cell.length_c   1.000
_cell.angle_alpha   90.00
_cell.angle_beta   90.00
_cell.angle_gamma   90.00
#
_symmetry.space_group_name_H-M   'P 1'
#
loop_
_entity.id
_entity.type
_entity.pdbx_description
1 polymer ?
#
loop_
_entity_poly.entity_id
_entity_poly.type
_entity_poly.pdbx_seq_one_letter_code
_entity_poly.pdbx_strand_id
1 'polypeptide(L)'
;PLLHLMSSFTQPDVLGITELRDMVERGRAEAEAMARQVQEARDRVGALRAGAKEGASMPKLIRSGGAGADRQPWQSSMEADMQALFSFVAQKVDVAREPDVFEHQHAFPLGDRIVELGRMVQWPLEGCDLKFSVPSHLAGAVTRCLHEMKEGGGLDAASLRGWTTGWELLIGAPEPAVFLKHRSTAYQF
;
A
#
# COMPACT_ATOMS: atom_id res chain seq x y z
N PRO A 1 33.88 -21.64 -57.17
CA PRO A 1 32.48 -21.38 -56.74
C PRO A 1 32.49 -20.59 -55.42
N LEU A 2 32.70 -19.28 -55.55
CA LEU A 2 32.97 -18.34 -54.47
C LEU A 2 31.76 -17.43 -54.26
N LEU A 3 31.45 -17.19 -52.98
CA LEU A 3 30.90 -15.96 -52.41
C LEU A 3 29.47 -15.54 -52.82
N HIS A 4 28.50 -15.90 -51.98
CA HIS A 4 27.28 -15.12 -51.78
C HIS A 4 26.94 -15.03 -50.27
N LEU A 5 27.84 -14.40 -49.52
CA LEU A 5 27.54 -13.84 -48.20
C LEU A 5 27.09 -12.38 -48.45
N MET A 6 25.80 -12.21 -48.71
CA MET A 6 25.19 -10.88 -48.72
C MET A 6 25.11 -10.40 -47.28
N SER A 7 26.10 -9.58 -46.93
CA SER A 7 26.13 -8.75 -45.74
C SER A 7 25.02 -7.71 -45.83
N SER A 8 23.90 -7.93 -45.14
CA SER A 8 22.95 -6.88 -44.80
C SER A 8 23.60 -5.97 -43.75
N PHE A 9 24.43 -5.04 -44.23
CA PHE A 9 24.80 -3.86 -43.48
C PHE A 9 23.53 -3.03 -43.30
N THR A 10 22.89 -3.14 -42.13
CA THR A 10 21.99 -2.11 -41.63
C THR A 10 22.78 -0.81 -41.55
N GLN A 11 22.48 0.14 -42.44
CA GLN A 11 22.98 1.51 -42.31
C GLN A 11 22.61 2.01 -40.92
N PRO A 12 23.55 2.58 -40.14
CA PRO A 12 23.16 3.33 -38.96
C PRO A 12 22.39 4.55 -39.46
N ASP A 13 21.08 4.58 -39.22
CA ASP A 13 20.26 5.79 -39.38
C ASP A 13 20.87 6.85 -38.47
N VAL A 14 21.66 7.74 -39.07
CA VAL A 14 22.15 8.94 -38.42
C VAL A 14 20.94 9.86 -38.33
N LEU A 15 20.17 9.72 -37.24
CA LEU A 15 19.18 10.71 -36.84
C LEU A 15 19.84 12.09 -36.97
N GLY A 16 19.23 12.97 -37.76
CA GLY A 16 19.77 14.30 -37.98
C GLY A 16 19.97 14.99 -36.63
N ILE A 17 21.02 15.80 -36.49
CA ILE A 17 21.28 16.58 -35.26
C ILE A 17 20.02 17.34 -34.79
N THR A 18 19.17 17.76 -35.73
CA THR A 18 17.86 18.38 -35.48
C THR A 18 16.86 17.44 -34.82
N GLU A 19 16.73 16.19 -35.28
CA GLU A 19 15.79 15.21 -34.72
C GLU A 19 16.20 14.79 -33.30
N LEU A 20 17.50 14.63 -33.05
CA LEU A 20 18.01 14.37 -31.70
C LEU A 20 17.73 15.54 -30.76
N ARG A 21 17.87 16.79 -31.23
CA ARG A 21 17.51 17.97 -30.44
C ARG A 21 16.02 17.98 -30.11
N ASP A 22 15.15 17.70 -31.08
CA ASP A 22 13.69 17.69 -30.88
C ASP A 22 13.23 16.54 -29.96
N MET A 23 13.93 15.40 -29.98
CA MET A 23 13.69 14.31 -29.02
C MET A 23 14.09 14.70 -27.59
N VAL A 24 15.23 15.37 -27.42
CA VAL A 24 15.70 15.83 -26.09
C VAL A 24 14.78 16.92 -25.53
N GLU A 25 14.35 17.87 -26.35
CA GLU A 25 13.41 18.93 -25.94
C GLU A 25 12.06 18.33 -25.50
N ARG A 26 11.52 17.35 -26.25
CA ARG A 26 10.29 16.63 -25.87
C ARG A 26 10.46 15.85 -24.57
N GLY A 27 11.55 15.09 -24.44
CA GLY A 27 11.84 14.33 -23.22
C GLY A 27 11.98 15.24 -21.99
N ARG A 28 12.58 16.42 -22.16
CA ARG A 28 12.68 17.41 -21.09
C ARG A 28 11.30 17.97 -20.70
N ALA A 29 10.47 18.32 -21.67
CA ALA A 29 9.13 18.83 -21.41
C ALA A 29 8.24 17.79 -20.69
N GLU A 30 8.32 16.52 -21.09
CA GLU A 30 7.64 15.41 -20.43
C GLU A 30 8.13 15.19 -19.00
N ALA A 31 9.45 15.25 -18.77
CA ALA A 31 10.03 15.13 -17.43
C ALA A 31 9.62 16.29 -16.51
N GLU A 32 9.59 17.52 -17.02
CA GLU A 32 9.11 18.69 -16.26
C GLU A 32 7.61 18.59 -15.93
N ALA A 33 6.80 18.07 -16.86
CA ALA A 33 5.37 17.81 -16.61
C ALA A 33 5.18 16.75 -15.52
N MET A 34 5.94 15.65 -15.58
CA MET A 34 5.88 14.59 -14.58
C MET A 34 6.36 15.08 -13.20
N ALA A 35 7.41 15.90 -13.16
CA ALA A 35 7.89 16.52 -11.92
C ALA A 35 6.83 17.41 -11.26
N ARG A 36 6.07 18.19 -12.06
CA ARG A 36 4.94 18.99 -11.55
C ARG A 36 3.83 18.10 -10.98
N GLN A 37 3.46 17.02 -11.69
CA GLN A 37 2.45 16.09 -11.18
C GLN A 37 2.87 15.43 -9.86
N VAL A 38 4.15 15.04 -9.72
CA VAL A 38 4.69 14.49 -8.48
C VAL A 38 4.66 15.53 -7.36
N GLN A 39 4.99 16.79 -7.65
CA GLN A 39 4.95 17.86 -6.67
C GLN A 39 3.51 18.14 -6.20
N GLU A 40 2.55 18.24 -7.13
CA GLU A 40 1.13 18.40 -6.79
C GLU A 40 0.59 17.22 -5.96
N ALA A 41 0.97 15.99 -6.29
CA ALA A 41 0.60 14.81 -5.51
C ALA A 41 1.19 14.87 -4.09
N ARG A 42 2.44 15.31 -3.94
CA ARG A 42 3.08 15.52 -2.63
C ARG A 42 2.38 16.60 -1.82
N ASP A 43 2.00 17.71 -2.45
CA ASP A 43 1.31 18.81 -1.80
C ASP A 43 -0.10 18.39 -1.33
N ARG A 44 -0.82 17.59 -2.14
CA ARG A 44 -2.11 16.98 -1.73
C ARG A 44 -1.96 16.05 -0.54
N VAL A 45 -0.93 15.19 -0.53
CA VAL A 45 -0.63 14.34 0.64
C VAL A 45 -0.28 15.17 1.87
N GLY A 46 0.47 16.26 1.69
CA GLY A 46 0.79 17.21 2.76
C GLY A 46 -0.46 17.87 3.35
N ALA A 47 -1.38 18.32 2.49
CA ALA A 47 -2.65 18.92 2.90
C ALA A 47 -3.56 17.92 3.64
N LEU A 48 -3.65 16.66 3.15
CA LEU A 48 -4.39 15.60 3.84
C LEU A 48 -3.80 15.29 5.22
N ARG A 49 -2.46 15.28 5.35
CA ARG A 49 -1.78 15.11 6.65
C ARG A 49 -2.00 16.28 7.60
N ALA A 50 -2.15 17.50 7.09
CA ALA A 50 -2.49 18.67 7.89
C ALA A 50 -3.96 18.65 8.34
N GLY A 51 -4.90 18.30 7.45
CA GLY A 51 -6.34 18.19 7.75
C GLY A 51 -6.68 17.03 8.70
N ALA A 52 -5.91 15.94 8.67
CA ALA A 52 -6.07 14.80 9.59
C ALA A 52 -5.72 15.12 11.07
N LYS A 53 -5.32 16.37 11.41
CA LYS A 53 -5.08 16.79 12.79
C LYS A 53 -6.35 17.20 13.56
N GLU A 54 -7.49 17.44 12.90
CA GLU A 54 -8.69 17.99 13.56
C GLU A 54 -9.84 17.00 13.81
N GLY A 55 -9.73 15.74 13.42
CA GLY A 55 -10.79 14.76 13.71
C GLY A 55 -10.27 13.33 13.67
N ALA A 56 -10.09 12.72 14.84
CA ALA A 56 -9.55 11.37 15.03
C ALA A 56 -8.17 11.17 14.37
N SER A 57 -7.12 11.60 15.07
CA SER A 57 -5.73 11.34 14.69
C SER A 57 -5.55 9.86 14.36
N MET A 58 -5.31 9.55 13.09
CA MET A 58 -4.71 8.27 12.68
C MET A 58 -3.49 8.00 13.57
N PRO A 59 -3.29 6.77 14.09
CA PRO A 59 -2.11 6.45 14.90
C PRO A 59 -0.84 6.91 14.18
N LYS A 60 -0.04 7.75 14.84
CA LYS A 60 1.17 8.35 14.26
C LYS A 60 2.17 7.25 13.93
N LEU A 61 2.34 6.99 12.63
CA LEU A 61 3.38 6.15 12.03
C LEU A 61 3.54 4.76 12.66
N ILE A 62 2.75 3.83 12.17
CA ILE A 62 3.08 2.40 12.25
C ILE A 62 4.29 2.19 11.34
N ARG A 63 5.47 1.96 11.94
CA ARG A 63 6.70 1.68 11.20
C ARG A 63 6.58 0.32 10.52
N SER A 64 6.37 0.33 9.21
CA SER A 64 6.56 -0.85 8.36
C SER A 64 8.06 -1.16 8.31
N GLY A 65 8.52 -2.17 9.07
CA GLY A 65 9.87 -2.72 8.92
C GLY A 65 10.49 -3.26 10.20
N GLY A 66 10.87 -4.55 10.19
CA GLY A 66 11.85 -5.12 11.11
C GLY A 66 11.36 -6.35 11.88
N ALA A 67 11.59 -7.54 11.31
CA ALA A 67 11.55 -8.79 12.06
C ALA A 67 12.87 -8.96 12.84
N GLY A 68 12.77 -9.22 14.13
CA GLY A 68 13.89 -9.61 14.99
C GLY A 68 13.33 -10.23 16.27
N ALA A 69 13.45 -11.55 16.37
CA ALA A 69 12.98 -12.35 17.50
C ALA A 69 13.91 -12.16 18.70
N ASP A 70 13.53 -11.27 19.59
CA ASP A 70 13.80 -11.33 21.03
C ASP A 70 12.79 -10.39 21.70
N ARG A 71 12.21 -10.77 22.83
CA ARG A 71 11.21 -9.93 23.52
C ARG A 71 11.85 -8.63 23.96
N GLN A 72 11.66 -7.59 23.15
CA GLN A 72 12.24 -6.28 23.35
C GLN A 72 11.11 -5.23 23.42
N PRO A 73 11.38 -4.05 24.01
CA PRO A 73 10.39 -2.99 24.26
C PRO A 73 9.55 -2.56 23.03
N TRP A 74 10.01 -2.83 21.81
CA TRP A 74 9.28 -2.56 20.58
C TRP A 74 8.05 -3.45 20.35
N GLN A 75 7.97 -4.66 20.94
CA GLN A 75 6.79 -5.52 20.78
C GLN A 75 5.56 -4.91 21.45
N SER A 76 5.74 -4.29 22.62
CA SER A 76 4.67 -3.55 23.31
C SER A 76 4.23 -2.31 22.53
N SER A 77 5.14 -1.66 21.78
CA SER A 77 4.78 -0.59 20.87
C SER A 77 3.94 -1.10 19.69
N MET A 78 4.33 -2.22 19.07
CA MET A 78 3.62 -2.77 17.92
C MET A 78 2.24 -3.34 18.29
N GLU A 79 2.12 -3.96 19.47
CA GLU A 79 0.84 -4.38 20.05
C GLU A 79 -0.06 -3.17 20.31
N ALA A 80 0.46 -2.11 20.95
CA ALA A 80 -0.30 -0.88 21.16
C ALA A 80 -0.74 -0.22 19.85
N ASP A 81 0.13 -0.19 18.84
CA ASP A 81 -0.16 0.36 17.52
C ASP A 81 -1.25 -0.44 16.80
N MET A 82 -1.17 -1.78 16.84
CA MET A 82 -2.17 -2.67 16.25
C MET A 82 -3.52 -2.54 16.97
N GLN A 83 -3.50 -2.44 18.31
CA GLN A 83 -4.67 -2.22 19.14
C GLN A 83 -5.35 -0.88 18.80
N ALA A 84 -4.55 0.19 18.67
CA ALA A 84 -5.04 1.50 18.28
C ALA A 84 -5.63 1.51 16.86
N LEU A 85 -4.98 0.81 15.93
CA LEU A 85 -5.48 0.65 14.57
C LEU A 85 -6.84 -0.07 14.55
N PHE A 86 -6.93 -1.25 15.16
CA PHE A 86 -8.19 -2.00 15.18
C PHE A 86 -9.30 -1.23 15.89
N SER A 87 -8.96 -0.47 16.95
CA SER A 87 -9.93 0.39 17.62
C SER A 87 -10.42 1.51 16.70
N PHE A 88 -9.51 2.17 16.00
CA PHE A 88 -9.86 3.20 15.02
C PHE A 88 -10.72 2.63 13.89
N VAL A 89 -10.31 1.52 13.27
CA VAL A 89 -11.06 0.88 12.19
C VAL A 89 -12.42 0.43 12.69
N ALA A 90 -12.51 -0.21 13.85
CA ALA A 90 -13.77 -0.62 14.45
C ALA A 90 -14.71 0.57 14.64
N GLN A 91 -14.23 1.72 15.12
CA GLN A 91 -15.07 2.92 15.28
C GLN A 91 -15.54 3.52 13.95
N LYS A 92 -14.81 3.28 12.85
CA LYS A 92 -14.98 3.97 11.58
C LYS A 92 -15.61 3.10 10.50
N VAL A 93 -15.61 1.78 10.66
CA VAL A 93 -16.09 0.86 9.63
C VAL A 93 -17.46 0.33 10.01
N ASP A 94 -18.39 0.43 9.07
CA ASP A 94 -19.65 -0.30 9.15
C ASP A 94 -19.44 -1.70 8.55
N VAL A 95 -19.20 -2.68 9.41
CA VAL A 95 -19.06 -4.09 9.03
C VAL A 95 -20.38 -4.75 8.61
N ALA A 96 -21.54 -4.14 8.91
CA ALA A 96 -22.83 -4.65 8.45
C ALA A 96 -23.10 -4.29 6.99
N ARG A 97 -22.41 -3.26 6.47
CA ARG A 97 -22.44 -2.89 5.06
C ARG A 97 -21.71 -3.93 4.22
N GLU A 98 -22.28 -4.24 3.06
CA GLU A 98 -21.66 -5.11 2.06
C GLU A 98 -20.31 -4.51 1.61
N PRO A 99 -19.19 -5.24 1.72
CA PRO A 99 -17.89 -4.77 1.23
C PRO A 99 -17.84 -4.73 -0.28
N ASP A 100 -17.10 -3.77 -0.82
CA ASP A 100 -16.72 -3.83 -2.23
C ASP A 100 -15.64 -4.91 -2.40
N VAL A 101 -15.73 -5.67 -3.49
CA VAL A 101 -14.75 -6.70 -3.83
C VAL A 101 -13.95 -6.21 -5.03
N PHE A 102 -12.63 -6.28 -4.94
CA PHE A 102 -11.75 -5.99 -6.08
C PHE A 102 -10.64 -7.04 -6.20
N GLU A 103 -10.15 -7.24 -7.41
CA GLU A 103 -9.05 -8.14 -7.70
C GLU A 103 -7.88 -7.31 -8.26
N HIS A 104 -6.76 -7.35 -7.56
CA HIS A 104 -5.56 -6.66 -7.99
C HIS A 104 -4.61 -7.67 -8.66
N GLN A 105 -4.54 -7.58 -10.00
CA GLN A 105 -3.69 -8.44 -10.83
C GLN A 105 -2.24 -7.98 -10.95
N HIS A 106 -1.92 -6.82 -10.36
CA HIS A 106 -0.58 -6.24 -10.44
C HIS A 106 0.10 -6.28 -9.07
N ALA A 107 1.39 -6.56 -9.11
CA ALA A 107 2.23 -6.56 -7.95
C ALA A 107 2.51 -5.11 -7.52
N PHE A 108 2.29 -4.83 -6.24
CA PHE A 108 2.29 -3.49 -5.69
C PHE A 108 3.63 -3.18 -5.00
N PRO A 109 4.38 -2.14 -5.42
CA PRO A 109 5.60 -1.77 -4.74
C PRO A 109 5.28 -1.14 -3.38
N LEU A 110 5.78 -1.75 -2.31
CA LEU A 110 5.68 -1.24 -0.95
C LEU A 110 7.08 -1.13 -0.35
N GLY A 111 7.62 0.09 -0.33
CA GLY A 111 9.00 0.33 0.10
C GLY A 111 9.98 -0.37 -0.83
N ASP A 112 10.74 -1.33 -0.29
CA ASP A 112 11.73 -2.15 -0.99
C ASP A 112 11.16 -3.49 -1.49
N ARG A 113 9.86 -3.75 -1.27
CA ARG A 113 9.21 -5.02 -1.60
C ARG A 113 8.16 -4.87 -2.68
N ILE A 114 7.91 -5.96 -3.38
CA ILE A 114 6.80 -6.09 -4.31
C ILE A 114 5.78 -7.05 -3.66
N VAL A 115 4.53 -6.60 -3.55
CA VAL A 115 3.48 -7.29 -2.80
C VAL A 115 2.29 -7.57 -3.72
N GLU A 116 1.95 -8.83 -3.92
CA GLU A 116 0.69 -9.19 -4.56
C GLU A 116 -0.45 -9.15 -3.53
N LEU A 117 -1.55 -8.47 -3.87
CA LEU A 117 -2.75 -8.36 -3.04
C LEU A 117 -3.81 -9.40 -3.41
N GLY A 118 -3.91 -9.78 -4.69
CA GLY A 118 -4.89 -10.74 -5.17
C GLY A 118 -6.33 -10.23 -4.99
N ARG A 119 -7.25 -11.12 -4.57
CA ARG A 119 -8.66 -10.78 -4.32
C ARG A 119 -8.86 -10.20 -2.92
N MET A 120 -9.23 -8.92 -2.88
CA MET A 120 -9.41 -8.12 -1.68
C MET A 120 -10.88 -7.76 -1.47
N VAL A 121 -11.25 -7.52 -0.21
CA VAL A 121 -12.48 -6.84 0.17
C VAL A 121 -12.12 -5.50 0.78
N GLN A 122 -12.93 -4.47 0.54
CA GLN A 122 -12.75 -3.15 1.11
C GLN A 122 -14.03 -2.60 1.72
N TRP A 123 -13.86 -1.87 2.80
CA TRP A 123 -14.90 -1.05 3.40
C TRP A 123 -14.45 0.41 3.45
N PRO A 124 -15.34 1.37 3.12
CA PRO A 124 -15.05 2.77 3.38
C PRO A 124 -15.01 3.05 4.89
N LEU A 125 -14.12 3.93 5.31
CA LEU A 125 -14.03 4.39 6.69
C LEU A 125 -14.80 5.71 6.85
N GLU A 126 -15.73 5.77 7.80
CA GLU A 126 -16.63 6.90 7.99
C GLU A 126 -15.90 8.18 8.46
N GLY A 127 -16.14 9.27 7.72
CA GLY A 127 -15.54 10.56 8.03
C GLY A 127 -14.05 10.67 7.65
N CYS A 128 -13.53 9.75 6.84
CA CYS A 128 -12.26 9.93 6.15
C CYS A 128 -12.33 9.39 4.71
N ASP A 129 -11.44 9.87 3.84
CA ASP A 129 -11.34 9.41 2.44
C ASP A 129 -10.47 8.15 2.33
N LEU A 130 -10.58 7.25 3.31
CA LEU A 130 -9.77 6.05 3.44
C LEU A 130 -10.63 4.81 3.30
N LYS A 131 -10.03 3.76 2.75
CA LYS A 131 -10.62 2.44 2.68
C LYS A 131 -9.81 1.46 3.52
N PHE A 132 -10.50 0.57 4.21
CA PHE A 132 -9.89 -0.54 4.92
C PHE A 132 -10.01 -1.80 4.08
N SER A 133 -8.88 -2.36 3.66
CA SER A 133 -8.82 -3.47 2.71
C SER A 133 -8.12 -4.68 3.31
N VAL A 134 -8.71 -5.87 3.13
CA VAL A 134 -8.13 -7.14 3.59
C VAL A 134 -8.31 -8.24 2.55
N PRO A 135 -7.48 -9.31 2.58
CA PRO A 135 -7.68 -10.46 1.72
C PRO A 135 -9.07 -11.07 1.91
N SER A 136 -9.77 -11.32 0.80
CA SER A 136 -11.16 -11.80 0.81
C SER A 136 -11.37 -13.07 1.65
N HIS A 137 -10.42 -14.01 1.60
CA HIS A 137 -10.47 -15.25 2.37
C HIS A 137 -10.26 -15.05 3.89
N LEU A 138 -9.75 -13.89 4.32
CA LEU A 138 -9.56 -13.54 5.73
C LEU A 138 -10.60 -12.53 6.24
N ALA A 139 -11.49 -12.05 5.37
CA ALA A 139 -12.51 -11.06 5.70
C ALA A 139 -13.30 -11.42 6.97
N GLY A 140 -13.78 -12.67 7.07
CA GLY A 140 -14.56 -13.12 8.23
C GLY A 140 -13.76 -13.18 9.54
N ALA A 141 -12.44 -13.35 9.50
CA ALA A 141 -11.60 -13.27 10.71
C ALA A 141 -11.45 -11.83 11.18
N VAL A 142 -11.23 -10.91 10.23
CA VAL A 142 -11.09 -9.48 10.50
C VAL A 142 -12.43 -8.89 10.99
N THR A 143 -13.54 -9.22 10.35
CA THR A 143 -14.87 -8.75 10.77
C THR A 143 -15.20 -9.17 12.20
N ARG A 144 -14.90 -10.42 12.59
CA ARG A 144 -15.07 -10.89 13.97
C ARG A 144 -14.22 -10.09 14.96
N CYS A 145 -12.94 -9.89 14.64
CA CYS A 145 -12.04 -9.05 15.44
C CYS A 145 -12.57 -7.62 15.61
N LEU A 146 -13.14 -7.02 14.56
CA LEU A 146 -13.72 -5.67 14.63
C LEU A 146 -15.00 -5.62 15.46
N HIS A 147 -15.83 -6.67 15.41
CA HIS A 147 -16.99 -6.80 16.29
C HIS A 147 -16.58 -6.91 17.76
N GLU A 148 -15.63 -7.80 18.08
CA GLU A 148 -15.08 -7.94 19.44
C GLU A 148 -14.52 -6.62 19.96
N MET A 149 -13.86 -5.85 19.10
CA MET A 149 -13.36 -4.52 19.44
C MET A 149 -14.47 -3.50 19.74
N LYS A 150 -15.58 -3.54 18.99
CA LYS A 150 -16.74 -2.67 19.24
C LYS A 150 -17.45 -3.01 20.55
N GLU A 151 -17.64 -4.30 20.84
CA GLU A 151 -18.43 -4.77 21.98
C GLU A 151 -17.64 -4.85 23.28
N GLY A 152 -16.39 -5.34 23.21
CA GLY A 152 -15.55 -5.62 24.38
C GLY A 152 -14.55 -4.52 24.73
N GLY A 153 -14.40 -3.49 23.89
CA GLY A 153 -13.48 -2.38 24.11
C GLY A 153 -11.99 -2.72 23.92
N GLY A 154 -11.67 -3.96 23.49
CA GLY A 154 -10.29 -4.36 23.21
C GLY A 154 -10.12 -5.83 22.80
N LEU A 155 -8.96 -6.16 22.22
CA LEU A 155 -8.53 -7.55 22.04
C LEU A 155 -7.77 -8.00 23.27
N ASP A 156 -7.90 -9.28 23.63
CA ASP A 156 -7.04 -9.86 24.64
C ASP A 156 -5.58 -9.96 24.14
N ALA A 157 -4.63 -10.04 25.08
CA ALA A 157 -3.21 -10.03 24.76
C ALA A 157 -2.74 -11.25 23.93
N ALA A 158 -3.45 -12.39 23.97
CA ALA A 158 -3.10 -13.54 23.14
C ALA A 158 -3.56 -13.32 21.69
N SER A 159 -4.79 -12.83 21.51
CA SER A 159 -5.33 -12.46 20.19
C SER A 159 -4.49 -11.37 19.54
N LEU A 160 -4.19 -10.29 20.26
CA LEU A 160 -3.37 -9.18 19.76
C LEU A 160 -1.98 -9.65 19.31
N ARG A 161 -1.36 -10.57 20.05
CA ARG A 161 -0.09 -11.22 19.64
C ARG A 161 -0.23 -12.05 18.38
N GLY A 162 -1.33 -12.79 18.22
CA GLY A 162 -1.64 -13.50 16.98
C GLY A 162 -1.72 -12.55 15.79
N TRP A 163 -2.36 -11.39 15.97
CA TRP A 163 -2.45 -10.37 14.94
C TRP A 163 -1.09 -9.72 14.62
N THR A 164 -0.31 -9.30 15.61
CA THR A 164 0.99 -8.65 15.35
C THR A 164 2.03 -9.59 14.74
N THR A 165 1.97 -10.88 15.08
CA THR A 165 2.88 -11.90 14.51
C THR A 165 2.46 -12.35 13.11
N GLY A 166 1.15 -12.53 12.89
CA GLY A 166 0.61 -13.04 11.63
C GLY A 166 0.39 -11.97 10.57
N TRP A 167 0.29 -10.70 10.94
CA TRP A 167 -0.13 -9.64 10.03
C TRP A 167 0.91 -8.54 9.85
N GLU A 168 0.79 -7.85 8.73
CA GLU A 168 1.58 -6.69 8.35
C GLU A 168 0.61 -5.60 7.88
N LEU A 169 0.84 -4.39 8.39
CA LEU A 169 0.10 -3.21 7.97
C LEU A 169 0.83 -2.53 6.83
N LEU A 170 0.12 -2.30 5.73
CA LEU A 170 0.61 -1.58 4.57
C LEU A 170 -0.25 -0.33 4.38
N ILE A 171 0.41 0.81 4.20
CA ILE A 171 -0.22 2.08 3.81
C ILE A 171 0.47 2.47 2.51
N GLY A 172 -0.28 2.52 1.40
CA GLY A 172 0.29 2.69 0.06
C GLY A 172 -0.58 3.54 -0.87
N ALA A 173 -0.04 3.87 -2.05
CA ALA A 173 -0.69 4.58 -3.16
C ALA A 173 -0.78 3.66 -4.40
N PRO A 174 -1.85 3.69 -5.23
CA PRO A 174 -2.40 4.94 -5.74
C PRO A 174 -3.61 5.47 -4.98
N GLU A 175 -4.33 4.63 -4.24
CA GLU A 175 -5.43 5.06 -3.37
C GLU A 175 -5.01 4.98 -1.89
N PRO A 176 -5.34 5.97 -1.06
CA PRO A 176 -4.99 5.95 0.35
C PRO A 176 -5.82 4.89 1.08
N ALA A 177 -5.26 3.69 1.18
CA ALA A 177 -5.91 2.54 1.81
C ALA A 177 -5.03 1.95 2.92
N VAL A 178 -5.72 1.47 3.94
CA VAL A 178 -5.14 0.69 5.03
C VAL A 178 -5.28 -0.77 4.63
N PHE A 179 -4.15 -1.41 4.30
CA PHE A 179 -4.12 -2.83 3.96
C PHE A 179 -3.61 -3.63 5.15
N LEU A 180 -4.40 -4.62 5.58
CA LEU A 180 -3.89 -5.67 6.44
C LEU A 180 -3.57 -6.89 5.59
N LYS A 181 -2.31 -7.30 5.55
CA LYS A 181 -1.86 -8.50 4.85
C LYS A 181 -1.40 -9.54 5.86
N HIS A 182 -1.75 -10.80 5.65
CA HIS A 182 -1.21 -11.90 6.45
C HIS A 182 0.17 -12.32 5.92
N ARG A 183 1.16 -12.47 6.81
CA ARG A 183 2.56 -12.77 6.44
C ARG A 183 2.70 -14.14 5.78
N SER A 184 1.85 -15.11 6.11
CA SER A 184 1.89 -16.43 5.44
C SER A 184 1.43 -16.39 3.98
N THR A 185 0.71 -15.34 3.58
CA THR A 185 0.28 -15.15 2.18
C THR A 185 1.23 -14.21 1.43
N ALA A 186 2.37 -13.85 2.02
CA ALA A 186 3.36 -12.95 1.44
C ALA A 186 4.49 -13.66 0.67
N TYR A 187 4.68 -14.97 0.87
CA TYR A 187 5.82 -15.73 0.34
C TYR A 187 5.42 -16.86 -0.61
N GLN A 188 4.40 -16.67 -1.42
CA GLN A 188 4.28 -17.47 -2.63
C GLN A 188 5.06 -16.76 -3.73
N PHE A 189 6.40 -16.78 -3.68
CA PHE A 189 7.37 -16.74 -4.79
C PHE A 189 8.78 -16.85 -4.22
#